data_AF-A0A494YRZ2-F1
#
_entry.id   AF-A0A494YRZ2-F1
#
_cell.length_a   1.000
_cell.length_b   1.000
_cell.length_c   1.000
_cell.angle_alpha   90.00
_cell.angle_beta   90.00
_cell.angle_gamma   90.00
#
_symmetry.space_group_name_H-M   'P 1'
#
loop_
_entity.id
_entity.type
_entity.pdbx_description
1 polymer ?
#
loop_
_entity_poly.entity_id
_entity_poly.type
_entity_poly.pdbx_seq_one_letter_code
_entity_poly.pdbx_strand_id
1 'polypeptide(L)' 'MEELKANVESTEPSIYNDFSSGNPTKELPLWSNYKIVYQITESFIENNPDTTILEWTKLDANELVKDSKYSNLLE' A
#
# COMPACT_ATOMS: atom_id res chain seq x y z
N MET A 1 10.54 -2.29 -1.70
CA MET A 1 9.44 -3.29 -1.72
C MET A 1 9.67 -4.39 -0.71
N GLU A 2 10.91 -4.86 -0.51
CA GLU A 2 11.25 -5.90 0.47
C GLU A 2 10.82 -5.56 1.91
N GLU A 3 11.09 -4.34 2.38
CA GLU A 3 10.68 -3.91 3.73
C GLU A 3 9.16 -3.95 3.93
N LEU A 4 8.38 -3.61 2.89
CA LEU A 4 6.92 -3.65 2.94
C LEU A 4 6.41 -5.10 2.99
N LYS A 5 6.95 -5.96 2.11
CA LYS A 5 6.59 -7.38 2.07
C LYS A 5 6.89 -8.09 3.39
N ALA A 6 8.04 -7.79 4.00
CA ALA A 6 8.44 -8.39 5.27
C ALA A 6 7.53 -7.99 6.45
N ASN A 7 6.76 -6.91 6.32
CA ASN A 7 6.00 -6.30 7.41
C ASN A 7 4.53 -6.02 7.05
N VAL A 8 3.97 -6.70 6.05
CA VAL A 8 2.64 -6.36 5.50
C VAL A 8 1.52 -6.43 6.54
N GLU A 9 1.63 -7.35 7.50
CA GLU A 9 0.68 -7.53 8.62
C GLU A 9 1.20 -6.93 9.94
N SER A 10 2.32 -6.21 9.93
CA SER A 10 2.93 -5.69 11.15
C SER A 10 2.06 -4.60 11.77
N THR A 11 1.74 -4.75 13.05
CA THR A 11 1.08 -3.73 13.86
C THR A 11 2.06 -2.90 14.67
N GLU A 12 3.37 -3.07 14.46
CA GLU A 12 4.41 -2.41 15.23
C GLU A 12 4.46 -0.90 14.91
N PRO A 13 4.31 -0.01 15.91
CA PRO A 13 4.32 1.44 15.68
C PRO A 13 5.62 1.97 15.06
N SER A 14 6.74 1.32 15.35
CA SER A 14 8.06 1.66 14.80
C SER A 14 8.11 1.44 13.29
N ILE A 15 7.53 0.35 12.80
CA ILE A 15 7.42 0.06 11.37
C ILE A 15 6.57 1.13 10.70
N TYR A 16 5.39 1.44 11.25
CA TYR A 16 4.55 2.52 10.71
C TYR A 16 5.31 3.86 10.64
N ASN A 17 6.05 4.21 11.70
CA ASN A 17 6.85 5.43 11.75
C ASN A 17 7.97 5.45 10.71
N ASP A 18 8.64 4.32 10.45
CA ASP A 18 9.66 4.23 9.40
C ASP A 18 9.08 4.59 8.02
N PHE A 19 7.87 4.09 7.72
CA PHE A 19 7.20 4.39 6.45
C PHE A 19 6.61 5.81 6.39
N SER A 20 6.17 6.37 7.52
CA SER A 20 5.56 7.71 7.58
C SER A 20 6.62 8.82 7.62
N SER A 21 7.56 8.74 8.56
CA SER A 21 8.64 9.72 8.75
C SER A 21 9.86 9.49 7.87
N GLY A 22 9.89 8.38 7.13
CA GLY A 22 11.06 7.96 6.37
C GLY A 22 12.12 7.34 7.26
N ASN A 23 12.95 6.50 6.66
CA ASN A 23 14.08 5.84 7.30
C ASN A 23 15.22 5.70 6.27
N PRO A 24 16.26 6.55 6.33
CA PRO A 24 17.37 6.51 5.38
C PRO A 24 18.14 5.19 5.38
N THR A 25 18.24 4.51 6.52
CA THR A 25 18.93 3.21 6.65
C THR A 25 18.19 2.11 5.91
N LYS A 26 16.85 2.19 5.86
CA LYS A 26 15.98 1.29 5.10
C LYS A 26 15.63 1.80 3.71
N GLU A 27 16.27 2.88 3.26
CA GLU A 27 15.99 3.55 1.98
C GLU A 27 14.51 3.94 1.82
N LEU A 28 13.85 4.32 2.91
CA LEU A 28 12.46 4.78 2.92
C LEU A 28 12.40 6.31 2.88
N PRO A 29 11.91 6.94 1.80
CA PRO A 29 11.63 8.36 1.79
C PRO A 29 10.51 8.73 2.78
N LEU A 30 10.43 10.02 3.10
CA LEU A 30 9.27 10.60 3.79
C LEU A 30 7.96 10.24 3.08
N TRP A 31 6.93 9.90 3.88
CA TRP A 31 5.58 9.55 3.45
C TRP A 31 5.52 8.37 2.47
N SER A 32 6.41 7.39 2.66
CA SER A 32 6.41 6.17 1.85
C SER A 32 5.08 5.43 1.95
N ASN A 33 4.47 5.36 3.14
CA ASN A 33 3.14 4.79 3.32
C ASN A 33 2.09 5.40 2.37
N TYR A 34 2.00 6.73 2.33
CA TYR A 34 1.06 7.44 1.47
C TYR A 34 1.36 7.23 -0.01
N LYS A 35 2.64 7.30 -0.40
CA LYS A 35 3.06 7.11 -1.80
C LYS A 35 2.75 5.70 -2.29
N ILE A 36 2.98 4.69 -1.44
CA ILE A 36 2.68 3.29 -1.76
C ILE A 36 1.17 3.10 -1.92
N VAL A 37 0.37 3.52 -0.94
CA VAL A 37 -1.10 3.38 -1.01
C VAL A 37 -1.68 4.14 -2.21
N TYR A 38 -1.13 5.31 -2.54
CA TYR A 38 -1.49 6.05 -3.76
C TYR A 38 -1.27 5.20 -5.02
N GLN A 39 -0.08 4.60 -5.17
CA GLN A 39 0.25 3.78 -6.35
C GLN A 39 -0.63 2.52 -6.46
N ILE A 40 -0.94 1.89 -5.33
CA ILE A 40 -1.83 0.72 -5.31
C ILE A 40 -3.24 1.14 -5.71
N THR A 41 -3.76 2.23 -5.15
CA THR A 41 -5.10 2.75 -5.44
C THR A 41 -5.23 3.21 -6.89
N GLU A 42 -4.22 3.91 -7.42
CA GLU A 42 -4.16 4.33 -8.83
C GLU A 42 -4.21 3.10 -9.75
N SER A 43 -3.40 2.08 -9.46
CA SER A 43 -3.42 0.83 -10.24
C SER A 43 -4.75 0.07 -10.13
N PHE A 44 -5.39 0.07 -8.97
CA PHE A 44 -6.69 -0.55 -8.79
C PHE A 44 -7.75 0.15 -9.65
N ILE A 45 -7.77 1.49 -9.65
CA ILE A 45 -8.73 2.29 -10.43
C ILE A 45 -8.49 2.09 -11.94
N GLU A 46 -7.23 2.06 -12.37
CA GLU A 46 -6.86 1.78 -13.78
C GLU A 46 -7.36 0.40 -14.24
N ASN A 47 -7.32 -0.61 -13.36
CA ASN A 47 -7.77 -1.97 -13.65
C ASN A 47 -9.30 -2.12 -13.57
N ASN A 48 -9.99 -1.23 -12.85
CA ASN A 48 -11.43 -1.34 -12.56
C ASN A 48 -12.16 -0.02 -12.89
N PRO A 49 -12.18 0.43 -14.16
CA PRO A 49 -12.62 1.77 -14.56
C PRO A 49 -14.10 2.05 -14.27
N ASP A 50 -14.92 1.02 -14.14
CA ASP A 50 -16.35 1.15 -13.85
C ASP A 50 -16.65 1.25 -12.34
N THR A 51 -15.65 1.07 -11.48
CA THR A 51 -15.82 1.14 -10.02
C THR A 51 -16.04 2.58 -9.58
N THR A 52 -17.13 2.82 -8.86
CA THR A 52 -17.42 4.14 -8.31
C THR A 52 -16.54 4.46 -7.11
N ILE A 53 -16.43 5.76 -6.79
CA ILE A 53 -15.71 6.22 -5.59
C ILE A 53 -16.22 5.53 -4.31
N LEU A 54 -17.54 5.37 -4.19
CA LEU A 54 -18.15 4.76 -3.01
C LEU A 54 -17.84 3.26 -2.90
N GLU A 55 -17.68 2.56 -4.02
CA GLU A 55 -17.41 1.12 -4.02
C GLU A 55 -15.96 0.85 -3.62
N TRP A 56 -14.98 1.49 -4.26
CA TRP A 56 -13.58 1.19 -3.96
C TRP A 56 -13.15 1.67 -2.58
N THR A 57 -13.73 2.77 -2.06
CA THR A 57 -13.41 3.27 -0.72
C THR A 57 -13.97 2.41 0.42
N LYS A 58 -14.84 1.44 0.11
CA LYS A 58 -15.33 0.44 1.08
C LYS A 58 -14.54 -0.85 1.09
N LEU A 59 -13.67 -1.06 0.10
CA LEU A 59 -12.83 -2.25 0.02
C LEU A 59 -11.83 -2.24 1.18
N ASP A 60 -11.53 -3.42 1.70
CA ASP A 60 -10.41 -3.57 2.60
C ASP A 60 -9.06 -3.48 1.84
N ALA A 61 -7.96 -3.38 2.60
CA ALA A 61 -6.64 -3.22 2.01
C ALA A 61 -6.23 -4.43 1.15
N ASN A 62 -6.63 -5.65 1.52
CA ASN A 62 -6.28 -6.86 0.78
C ASN A 62 -7.07 -6.92 -0.53
N GLU A 63 -8.36 -6.58 -0.51
CA GLU A 63 -9.19 -6.49 -1.71
C GLU A 63 -8.60 -5.49 -2.71
N LEU A 64 -8.21 -4.30 -2.24
CA LEU A 64 -7.64 -3.25 -3.07
C LEU A 64 -6.27 -3.66 -3.66
N VAL A 65 -5.42 -4.34 -2.88
CA VAL A 65 -4.12 -4.83 -3.35
C VAL A 65 -4.28 -5.98 -4.35
N LYS A 66 -5.22 -6.90 -4.11
CA LYS A 66 -5.44 -8.11 -4.92
C LYS A 66 -5.77 -7.78 -6.38
N ASP A 67 -6.56 -6.74 -6.61
CA ASP A 67 -6.97 -6.33 -7.96
C ASP A 67 -6.09 -5.19 -8.53
N SER A 68 -4.96 -4.90 -7.90
CA SER A 68 -3.92 -4.00 -8.38
C SER A 68 -2.76 -4.75 -9.03
N LYS A 69 -1.83 -4.04 -9.67
CA LYS A 69 -0.55 -4.61 -10.17
C LYS A 69 0.39 -5.11 -9.06
N TYR A 70 0.04 -4.91 -7.79
CA TYR A 70 0.84 -5.27 -6.62
C TYR A 70 0.27 -6.47 -5.84
N SER A 71 -0.57 -7.29 -6.48
CA SER A 71 -1.16 -8.49 -5.86
C SER A 71 -0.12 -9.43 -5.23
N ASN A 72 1.11 -9.43 -5.74
CA ASN A 72 2.25 -10.18 -5.20
C ASN A 72 2.76 -9.69 -3.82
N LEU A 73 2.17 -8.63 -3.25
CA LEU A 73 2.37 -8.24 -1.86
C LEU A 73 1.58 -9.12 -0.88
N LEU A 74 0.60 -9.88 -1.37
CA LEU A 74 -0.23 -10.79 -0.58
C LEU A 74 0.25 -12.26 -0.64
N GLU A 75 1.35 -12.53 -1.34
CA GLU A 75 2.02 -13.84 -1.46
C GLU A 75 3.14 -13.99 -0.43
#